data_AF-A0AAU6DDL7-F1
#
_entry.id   AF-A0AAU6DDL7-F1
#
_cell.length_a   1.000
_cell.length_b   1.000
_cell.length_c   1.000
_cell.angle_alpha   90.00
_cell.angle_beta   90.00
_cell.angle_gamma   90.00
#
_symmetry.space_group_name_H-M   'P 1'
#
loop_
_entity.id
_entity.type
_entity.pdbx_description
1 polymer ?
#
loop_
_entity_poly.entity_id
_entity_poly.type
_entity_poly.pdbx_seq_one_letter_code
_entity_poly.pdbx_strand_id
1 'polypeptide(L)'
;MAKTSVSNETSSVVCLWVEPWGTDHWMGPGEEFTVVTETDPEHSPFNVVVHDQGITVWVNSGSDAEVFDKNGDLVPCGHQRPAEGDH
;
A
#
# COMPACT_ATOMS: atom_id res chain seq x y z
N MET A 1 5.95 9.91 12.79
CA MET A 1 5.70 9.07 11.61
C MET A 1 4.95 7.84 12.04
N ALA A 2 3.78 7.63 11.45
CA ALA A 2 3.01 6.41 11.63
C ALA A 2 3.29 5.46 10.47
N LYS A 3 3.17 4.15 10.73
CA LYS A 3 3.35 3.11 9.72
C LYS A 3 2.33 1.99 9.85
N THR A 4 1.95 1.41 8.72
CA THR A 4 1.20 0.14 8.66
C THR A 4 1.79 -0.75 7.58
N SER A 5 1.87 -2.05 7.86
CA SER A 5 2.39 -3.04 6.91
C SER A 5 1.25 -3.88 6.36
N VAL A 6 1.37 -4.25 5.10
CA VAL A 6 0.43 -5.12 4.38
C VAL A 6 1.27 -6.19 3.68
N SER A 7 0.86 -7.45 3.79
CA SER A 7 1.51 -8.56 3.10
C SER A 7 0.56 -9.25 2.13
N ASN A 8 1.07 -9.63 0.95
CA ASN A 8 0.34 -10.43 -0.01
C ASN A 8 0.66 -11.92 0.21
N GLU A 9 -0.13 -12.59 1.04
CA GLU A 9 0.00 -14.04 1.28
C GLU A 9 -0.74 -14.90 0.25
N THR A 10 -1.21 -14.31 -0.86
CA THR A 10 -1.91 -15.03 -1.93
C THR A 10 -0.92 -15.56 -2.97
N SER A 11 -1.40 -16.42 -3.87
CA SER A 11 -0.63 -16.89 -5.02
C SER A 11 -0.70 -15.96 -6.23
N SER A 12 -1.40 -14.83 -6.13
CA SER A 12 -1.65 -13.91 -7.24
C SER A 12 -1.06 -12.53 -6.94
N VAL A 13 -0.87 -11.72 -7.97
CA VAL A 13 -0.54 -10.30 -7.77
C VAL A 13 -1.76 -9.58 -7.19
N VAL A 14 -1.54 -8.74 -6.18
CA VAL A 14 -2.57 -7.95 -5.51
C VAL A 14 -2.25 -6.46 -5.63
N CYS A 15 -3.23 -5.65 -5.98
CA CYS A 15 -3.08 -4.20 -5.97
C CYS A 15 -3.26 -3.64 -4.56
N LEU A 16 -2.32 -2.81 -4.12
CA LEU A 16 -2.42 -1.96 -2.94
C LEU A 16 -2.68 -0.52 -3.36
N TRP A 17 -3.86 0.01 -3.05
CA TRP A 17 -4.17 1.43 -3.17
C TRP A 17 -3.82 2.17 -1.88
N VAL A 18 -3.25 3.36 -2.03
CA VAL A 18 -3.03 4.31 -0.93
C VAL A 18 -3.87 5.56 -1.19
N GLU A 19 -4.84 5.78 -0.30
CA GLU A 19 -5.82 6.84 -0.38
C GLU A 19 -5.55 7.91 0.69
N PRO A 20 -5.81 9.21 0.42
CA PRO A 20 -6.61 9.76 -0.70
C PRO A 20 -5.82 10.11 -1.98
N TRP A 21 -4.55 9.75 -2.10
CA TRP A 21 -3.72 10.14 -3.24
C TRP A 21 -3.97 9.31 -4.51
N GLY A 22 -4.76 8.22 -4.43
CA GLY A 22 -5.06 7.35 -5.55
C GLY A 22 -3.82 6.68 -6.15
N THR A 23 -2.76 6.46 -5.36
CA THR A 23 -1.57 5.75 -5.85
C THR A 23 -1.75 4.24 -5.69
N ASP A 24 -1.35 3.47 -6.68
CA ASP A 24 -1.40 2.01 -6.68
C ASP A 24 0.01 1.39 -6.71
N HIS A 25 0.18 0.31 -5.95
CA HIS A 25 1.43 -0.43 -5.81
C HIS A 25 1.11 -1.92 -5.86
N TRP A 26 1.68 -2.66 -6.82
CA TRP A 26 1.28 -4.04 -7.04
C TRP A 26 2.25 -5.01 -6.36
N MET A 27 1.69 -5.86 -5.51
CA MET A 27 2.41 -6.81 -4.67
C MET A 27 2.38 -8.18 -5.32
N GLY A 28 3.53 -8.75 -5.62
CA GLY A 28 3.68 -10.15 -5.98
C GLY A 28 3.41 -11.09 -4.80
N PRO A 29 3.25 -12.39 -5.05
CA PRO A 29 3.11 -13.39 -4.00
C PRO A 29 4.26 -13.35 -2.98
N GLY A 30 3.92 -13.21 -1.69
CA GLY A 30 4.86 -13.14 -0.57
C GLY A 30 5.56 -11.79 -0.38
N GLU A 31 5.18 -10.76 -1.13
CA GLU A 31 5.70 -9.41 -0.90
C GLU A 31 5.00 -8.71 0.26
N GLU A 32 5.74 -7.82 0.93
CA GLU A 32 5.24 -6.97 2.01
C GLU A 32 5.62 -5.53 1.69
N PHE A 33 4.64 -4.63 1.82
CA PHE A 33 4.82 -3.19 1.71
C PHE A 33 4.45 -2.51 3.04
N THR A 34 5.20 -1.48 3.40
CA THR A 34 4.94 -0.62 4.54
C THR A 34 4.54 0.76 4.05
N VAL A 35 3.34 1.20 4.38
CA VAL A 35 2.87 2.57 4.16
C VAL A 35 3.28 3.42 5.34
N VAL A 36 3.94 4.55 5.06
CA VAL A 36 4.45 5.50 6.05
C VAL A 36 3.83 6.87 5.79
N THR A 37 3.45 7.57 6.85
CA THR A 37 2.93 8.95 6.77
C THR A 37 3.49 9.80 7.90
N GLU A 38 3.71 11.09 7.62
CA GLU A 38 4.02 12.08 8.64
C GLU A 38 2.75 12.50 9.39
N THR A 39 2.56 11.93 10.57
CA THR A 39 1.50 12.32 11.50
C THR A 39 1.89 12.03 12.95
N ASP A 40 1.19 12.67 13.88
CA ASP A 40 1.30 12.45 15.32
C ASP A 40 0.61 11.13 15.73
N PRO A 41 1.18 10.38 16.68
CA PRO A 41 0.73 9.02 17.03
C PRO A 41 -0.62 8.95 17.76
N GLU A 42 -1.31 10.06 18.01
CA GLU A 42 -2.55 10.09 18.82
C GLU A 42 -3.83 9.72 18.04
N HIS A 43 -3.73 9.39 16.75
CA HIS A 43 -4.87 8.99 15.91
C HIS A 43 -4.66 7.63 15.26
N SER A 44 -5.75 6.93 14.93
CA SER A 44 -5.73 5.76 14.04
C SER A 44 -5.47 6.24 12.61
N PRO A 45 -4.19 6.33 12.20
CA PRO A 45 -3.82 7.10 11.01
C PRO A 45 -4.12 6.32 9.74
N PHE A 46 -4.36 5.01 9.87
CA PHE A 46 -4.66 4.10 8.79
C PHE A 46 -5.99 3.39 9.00
N ASN A 47 -6.73 3.18 7.93
CA ASN A 47 -7.79 2.18 7.84
C ASN A 47 -7.45 1.24 6.66
N VAL A 48 -7.35 -0.05 6.94
CA VAL A 48 -7.00 -1.09 5.96
C VAL A 48 -8.25 -1.84 5.55
N VAL A 49 -8.59 -1.80 4.28
CA VAL A 49 -9.76 -2.44 3.69
C VAL A 49 -9.32 -3.48 2.70
N VAL A 50 -9.67 -4.74 2.95
CA VAL A 50 -9.43 -5.86 2.01
C VAL A 50 -10.72 -6.11 1.23
N HIS A 51 -10.62 -6.19 -0.09
CA HIS A 51 -11.74 -6.42 -1.00
C HIS A 51 -11.32 -7.32 -2.17
N ASP A 52 -12.28 -7.63 -3.03
CA ASP A 52 -12.12 -8.55 -4.18
C ASP A 52 -11.07 -8.09 -5.20
N GLN A 53 -10.89 -6.78 -5.36
CA GLN A 53 -9.90 -6.19 -6.27
C GLN A 53 -8.52 -5.98 -5.64
N GLY A 54 -8.39 -6.13 -4.31
CA GLY A 54 -7.11 -5.98 -3.62
C GLY A 54 -7.24 -5.34 -2.24
N ILE A 55 -6.33 -4.42 -1.93
CA ILE A 55 -6.23 -3.82 -0.60
C ILE A 55 -6.19 -2.29 -0.74
N THR A 56 -6.98 -1.59 0.06
CA THR A 56 -6.91 -0.14 0.17
C THR A 56 -6.44 0.25 1.56
N VAL A 57 -5.38 1.06 1.65
CA VAL A 57 -4.93 1.72 2.87
C VAL A 57 -5.34 3.19 2.79
N TRP A 58 -6.30 3.56 3.63
CA TRP A 58 -6.72 4.95 3.82
C TRP A 58 -5.85 5.61 4.87
N VAL A 59 -5.17 6.70 4.53
CA VAL A 59 -4.49 7.55 5.51
C VAL A 59 -5.46 8.62 6.01
N ASN A 60 -6.01 8.41 7.20
CA ASN A 60 -7.02 9.30 7.80
C ASN A 60 -6.41 10.56 8.41
N SER A 61 -5.12 10.53 8.73
CA SER A 61 -4.41 11.61 9.40
C SER A 61 -2.96 11.61 8.90
N GLY A 62 -2.61 12.63 8.12
CA GLY A 62 -1.34 12.72 7.41
C GLY A 62 -1.46 13.66 6.22
N SER A 63 -0.36 14.31 5.83
CA SER A 63 -0.29 15.18 4.64
C SER A 63 0.29 14.48 3.42
N ASP A 64 0.88 13.31 3.61
CA ASP A 64 1.55 12.50 2.60
C ASP A 64 1.41 11.01 2.90
N ALA A 65 1.85 10.18 1.95
CA ALA A 65 2.14 8.78 2.19
C ALA A 65 3.23 8.30 1.23
N GLU A 66 4.16 7.51 1.75
CA GLU A 66 5.18 6.80 0.99
C GLU A 66 5.06 5.30 1.26
N VAL A 67 5.46 4.49 0.29
CA VAL A 67 5.41 3.03 0.37
C VAL A 67 6.81 2.48 0.27
N PHE A 68 7.17 1.56 1.15
CA PHE A 68 8.48 0.93 1.20
C PHE A 68 8.36 -0.59 1.16
N ASP A 69 9.31 -1.26 0.52
CA ASP A 69 9.42 -2.71 0.57
C ASP A 69 10.04 -3.18 1.90
N LYS A 70 10.13 -4.51 2.09
CA LYS A 70 10.74 -5.12 3.28
C LYS A 70 12.22 -4.78 3.49
N ASN A 71 12.93 -4.35 2.45
CA ASN A 71 14.34 -3.94 2.51
C ASN A 71 14.48 -2.45 2.87
N GLY A 72 13.38 -1.69 2.85
CA GLY A 72 13.35 -0.25 3.08
C GLY A 72 13.51 0.57 1.80
N ASP A 73 13.37 -0.04 0.62
CA ASP A 73 13.43 0.66 -0.66
C ASP A 73 12.07 1.28 -1.00
N LEU A 74 12.09 2.50 -1.55
CA LEU A 74 10.86 3.21 -1.95
C LEU A 74 10.18 2.47 -3.12
N VAL A 75 8.89 2.21 -2.96
CA VAL A 75 8.01 1.62 -3.97
C VAL A 75 7.22 2.76 -4.64
N PRO A 76 7.50 3.12 -5.89
CA PRO A 76 6.79 4.18 -6.57
C PRO A 76 5.40 3.72 -7.04
N CYS A 77 4.49 4.67 -7.20
CA CYS A 77 3.19 4.43 -7.85
C CYS A 77 3.37 3.75 -9.22
N GLY A 78 2.57 2.72 -9.48
CA GLY A 78 2.63 1.89 -10.68
C GLY A 78 3.69 0.77 -10.63
N HIS A 79 4.39 0.58 -9.50
CA HIS A 79 5.29 -0.55 -9.30
C HIS A 79 4.57 -1.87 -9.60
N GLN A 80 5.16 -2.70 -10.47
CA GLN A 80 4.63 -3.99 -10.95
C GLN A 80 3.20 -3.95 -11.50
N ARG A 81 2.70 -2.78 -11.92
CA ARG A 81 1.39 -2.68 -12.55
C ARG A 81 1.33 -3.61 -13.77
N PRO A 82 0.35 -4.53 -13.85
CA PRO A 82 0.20 -5.41 -15.00
C PRO A 82 0.12 -4.60 -16.30
N ALA A 83 0.65 -5.16 -17.39
CA ALA A 83 0.45 -4.57 -18.70
C ALA A 83 -1.06 -4.59 -19.03
N GLU A 84 -1.55 -3.58 -19.76
CA GLU A 84 -2.94 -3.55 -20.20
C GLU A 84 -3.26 -4.84 -20.97
N GLY A 85 -4.14 -5.69 -20.41
CA GLY A 85 -4.58 -6.95 -21.00
C GLY A 85 -4.34 -8.23 -20.18
N ASP A 86 -3.59 -8.16 -19.08
CA ASP A 86 -3.35 -9.31 -18.17
C ASP A 86 -4.40 -9.43 -17.03
N HIS A 87 -5.70 -9.29 -17.38
CA HIS A 87 -6.82 -9.41 -16.43
C HIS A 87 -7.47 -10.80 -16.44
#